data_AF-A0A382J7E4-F1
#
_entry.id   AF-A0A382J7E4-F1
#
_cell.length_a   1.000
_cell.length_b   1.000
_cell.length_c   1.000
_cell.angle_alpha   90.00
_cell.angle_beta   90.00
_cell.angle_gamma   90.00
#
_symmetry.space_group_name_H-M   'P 1'
#
loop_
_entity.id
_entity.type
_entity.pdbx_description
1 polymer ?
#
loop_
_entity_poly.entity_id
_entity_poly.type
_entity_poly.pdbx_seq_one_letter_code
_entity_poly.pdbx_strand_id
1 'polypeptide(L)'
;MTAMEHHANKQIESLKEQAKVLVKQAEEIKERVELAYLINNAKFGFKPVLLKTYYLYKKEETLILSLIAPTEWDSPYGECVAKVRQLGDSTWEKVKEDGKG
;
A
#
# COMPACT_ATOMS: atom_id res chain seq x y z
N MET A 1 28.75 37.42 -4.77
CA MET A 1 27.50 36.63 -4.87
C MET A 1 26.40 37.45 -4.23
N THR A 2 25.45 37.88 -5.05
CA THR A 2 24.42 38.84 -4.67
C THR A 2 23.33 38.16 -3.85
N ALA A 3 22.72 38.89 -2.90
CA ALA A 3 21.64 38.36 -2.07
C ALA A 3 20.46 37.81 -2.89
N MET A 4 20.26 38.31 -4.12
CA MET A 4 19.27 37.80 -5.08
C MET A 4 19.58 36.38 -5.57
N GLU A 5 20.84 36.06 -5.90
CA GLU A 5 21.24 34.71 -6.33
C GLU A 5 21.04 33.68 -5.20
N HIS A 6 21.36 34.06 -3.95
CA HIS A 6 21.12 33.23 -2.78
C HIS A 6 19.61 32.96 -2.57
N HIS A 7 18.78 33.99 -2.71
CA HIS A 7 17.34 33.87 -2.57
C HIS A 7 16.71 33.04 -3.70
N ALA A 8 17.19 33.18 -4.93
CA ALA A 8 16.75 32.36 -6.07
C ALA A 8 17.11 30.88 -5.86
N ASN A 9 18.34 30.57 -5.41
CA ASN A 9 18.76 29.19 -5.14
C ASN A 9 17.91 28.52 -4.05
N LYS A 10 17.57 29.25 -2.97
CA LYS A 10 16.67 28.74 -1.93
C LYS A 10 15.26 28.42 -2.46
N GLN A 11 14.71 29.26 -3.33
CA GLN A 11 13.40 29.00 -3.93
C GLN A 11 13.44 27.79 -4.86
N ILE A 12 14.50 27.63 -5.65
CA ILE A 12 14.71 26.45 -6.50
C ILE A 12 14.84 25.19 -5.64
N GLU A 13 15.54 25.26 -4.50
CA GLU A 13 15.65 24.15 -3.57
C GLU A 13 14.28 23.76 -2.98
N SER A 14 13.50 24.74 -2.52
CA SER A 14 12.14 24.48 -2.02
C SER A 14 11.22 23.86 -3.07
N LEU A 15 11.28 24.32 -4.33
CA LEU A 15 10.53 23.71 -5.43
C LEU A 15 10.93 22.26 -5.66
N LYS A 16 12.22 21.92 -5.55
CA LYS A 16 12.69 20.53 -5.65
C LYS A 16 12.14 19.67 -4.51
N GLU A 17 12.10 20.20 -3.28
CA GLU A 17 11.52 19.47 -2.15
C GLU A 17 10.03 19.21 -2.34
N GLN A 18 9.28 20.21 -2.79
CA GLN A 18 7.86 20.04 -3.12
C GLN A 18 7.66 19.01 -4.23
N ALA A 19 8.49 19.04 -5.27
CA ALA A 19 8.45 18.05 -6.35
C ALA A 19 8.72 16.63 -5.83
N LYS A 20 9.67 16.44 -4.91
CA LYS A 20 9.91 15.12 -4.27
C LYS A 20 8.68 14.61 -3.53
N VAL A 21 7.98 15.49 -2.80
CA VAL A 21 6.73 15.12 -2.12
C VAL A 21 5.66 14.70 -3.12
N LEU A 22 5.50 15.44 -4.23
CA LEU A 22 4.54 15.09 -5.28
C LEU A 22 4.85 13.74 -5.94
N VAL A 23 6.12 13.45 -6.22
CA VAL A 23 6.55 12.16 -6.76
C VAL A 23 6.17 11.04 -5.80
N LYS A 24 6.50 11.19 -4.51
CA LYS A 24 6.15 10.20 -3.48
C LYS A 24 4.64 9.97 -3.40
N GLN A 25 3.84 11.04 -3.40
CA GLN A 25 2.38 10.93 -3.40
C GLN A 25 1.85 10.20 -4.64
N ALA A 26 2.41 10.45 -5.82
CA ALA A 26 2.04 9.75 -7.04
C ALA A 26 2.37 8.25 -6.97
N GLU A 27 3.53 7.88 -6.40
CA GLU A 27 3.88 6.49 -6.16
C GLU A 27 2.91 5.80 -5.20
N GLU A 28 2.57 6.45 -4.08
CA GLU A 28 1.59 5.93 -3.11
C GLU A 28 0.21 5.72 -3.74
N ILE A 29 -0.24 6.64 -4.60
CA ILE A 29 -1.49 6.49 -5.36
C ILE A 29 -1.41 5.28 -6.30
N LYS A 30 -0.29 5.14 -7.04
CA LYS A 30 -0.10 4.02 -7.96
C LYS A 30 -0.13 2.68 -7.22
N GLU A 31 0.55 2.56 -6.08
CA GLU A 31 0.52 1.36 -5.26
C GLU A 31 -0.89 1.02 -4.78
N ARG A 32 -1.68 2.02 -4.37
CA ARG A 32 -3.08 1.82 -3.95
C ARG A 32 -3.95 1.32 -5.11
N VAL A 33 -3.78 1.87 -6.31
CA VAL A 33 -4.52 1.45 -7.50
C VAL A 33 -4.17 0.02 -7.89
N GLU A 34 -2.87 -0.32 -7.90
CA GLU A 34 -2.40 -1.67 -8.20
C GLU A 34 -2.95 -2.68 -7.19
N LEU A 35 -2.89 -2.35 -5.89
CA LEU A 35 -3.43 -3.22 -4.84
C LEU A 35 -4.94 -3.41 -4.96
N ALA A 36 -5.68 -2.34 -5.27
CA ALA A 36 -7.12 -2.41 -5.50
C ALA A 36 -7.44 -3.32 -6.69
N TYR A 37 -6.67 -3.25 -7.78
CA TYR A 37 -6.84 -4.14 -8.93
C TYR A 37 -6.55 -5.60 -8.56
N LEU A 38 -5.48 -5.86 -7.81
CA LEU A 38 -5.13 -7.21 -7.35
C LEU A 38 -6.23 -7.81 -6.47
N ILE A 39 -6.76 -7.03 -5.53
CA ILE A 39 -7.79 -7.51 -4.60
C ILE A 39 -9.14 -7.66 -5.29
N ASN A 40 -9.47 -6.79 -6.25
CA ASN A 40 -10.68 -6.96 -7.07
C ASN A 40 -10.67 -8.29 -7.85
N ASN A 41 -9.50 -8.71 -8.31
CA ASN A 41 -9.31 -10.00 -8.98
C ASN A 41 -9.11 -11.18 -8.01
N ALA A 42 -8.97 -10.94 -6.71
CA ALA A 42 -8.81 -12.00 -5.72
C ALA A 42 -10.15 -12.68 -5.43
N LYS A 43 -10.12 -14.00 -5.22
CA LYS A 43 -11.29 -14.77 -4.81
C LYS A 43 -11.50 -14.66 -3.30
N PHE A 44 -12.68 -14.26 -2.88
CA PHE A 44 -13.11 -14.29 -1.48
C PHE A 44 -14.63 -14.33 -1.35
N GLY A 45 -15.12 -15.05 -0.34
CA GLY A 45 -16.55 -15.30 -0.13
C GLY A 45 -17.20 -14.42 0.94
N PHE A 46 -16.56 -13.33 1.34
CA PHE A 46 -17.03 -12.45 2.42
C PHE A 46 -17.10 -10.99 1.98
N LYS A 47 -17.90 -10.19 2.67
CA LYS A 47 -17.88 -8.73 2.51
C LYS A 47 -16.72 -8.15 3.35
N PRO A 48 -15.74 -7.47 2.75
CA PRO A 48 -14.67 -6.83 3.50
C PRO A 48 -15.23 -5.79 4.47
N VAL A 49 -14.62 -5.71 5.64
CA VAL A 49 -14.96 -4.79 6.72
C VAL A 49 -13.88 -3.71 6.73
N LEU A 50 -14.33 -2.45 6.78
CA LEU A 50 -13.46 -1.29 6.86
C LEU A 50 -12.50 -1.43 8.05
N LEU A 51 -11.25 -1.05 7.82
CA LEU A 51 -10.15 -1.06 8.77
C LEU A 51 -9.81 -2.43 9.37
N LYS A 52 -10.40 -3.52 8.87
CA LYS A 52 -10.04 -4.87 9.26
C LYS A 52 -8.85 -5.37 8.43
N THR A 53 -7.96 -6.09 9.10
CA THR A 53 -6.81 -6.73 8.48
C THR A 53 -7.21 -8.05 7.83
N TYR A 54 -6.65 -8.29 6.65
CA TYR A 54 -6.79 -9.49 5.86
C TYR A 54 -5.42 -9.94 5.34
N TYR A 55 -5.34 -11.20 4.91
CA TYR A 55 -4.14 -11.82 4.40
C TYR A 55 -4.39 -12.28 2.97
N LEU A 56 -3.58 -11.76 2.05
CA LEU A 56 -3.63 -12.10 0.64
C LEU A 56 -2.69 -13.28 0.39
N TYR A 57 -3.26 -14.38 -0.06
CA TYR A 57 -2.56 -15.60 -0.42
C TYR A 57 -2.46 -15.74 -1.94
N LYS A 58 -1.38 -16.36 -2.40
CA LYS A 58 -1.17 -16.70 -3.81
C LYS A 58 -1.03 -18.21 -3.97
N LYS A 59 -1.91 -18.77 -4.79
CA LYS A 59 -1.83 -20.15 -5.28
C LYS A 59 -1.73 -20.12 -6.79
N GLU A 60 -0.56 -20.46 -7.31
CA GLU A 60 -0.28 -20.41 -8.76
C GLU A 60 -0.58 -19.00 -9.31
N GLU A 61 -1.59 -18.85 -10.17
CA GLU A 61 -2.04 -17.56 -10.72
C GLU A 61 -3.28 -16.97 -10.01
N THR A 62 -3.81 -17.64 -8.99
CA THR A 62 -4.99 -17.19 -8.25
C THR A 62 -4.58 -16.48 -6.95
N LEU A 63 -5.13 -15.29 -6.74
CA LEU A 63 -5.07 -14.57 -5.47
C LEU A 63 -6.31 -14.88 -4.64
N ILE A 64 -6.13 -15.11 -3.35
CA ILE A 64 -7.20 -15.43 -2.41
C ILE A 64 -7.07 -14.54 -1.19
N LEU A 65 -8.14 -13.81 -0.85
CA LEU A 65 -8.16 -12.99 0.36
C LEU A 65 -8.75 -13.80 1.52
N SER A 66 -8.04 -13.86 2.63
CA SER A 66 -8.43 -14.60 3.84
C SER A 66 -8.41 -13.71 5.08
N LEU A 67 -9.17 -14.12 6.10
CA LEU A 67 -9.18 -13.52 7.43
C LEU A 67 -8.12 -14.11 8.36
N ILE A 68 -7.60 -15.30 8.05
CA ILE A 68 -6.73 -16.10 8.92
C ILE A 68 -5.28 -15.83 8.55
N ALA A 69 -4.43 -15.55 9.54
CA ALA A 69 -3.01 -15.28 9.33
C ALA A 69 -2.23 -16.56 8.98
N PRO A 70 -1.10 -16.47 8.26
CA PRO A 70 -0.25 -17.63 7.96
C PRO A 70 0.35 -18.30 9.20
N THR A 71 0.36 -17.61 10.36
CA THR A 71 0.81 -18.15 11.64
C THR A 71 -0.27 -18.96 12.37
N GLU A 72 -1.53 -18.84 11.97
CA GLU A 72 -2.67 -19.48 12.64
C GLU A 72 -3.06 -20.82 12.00
N TRP A 73 -2.57 -21.11 10.80
CA TRP A 73 -2.88 -22.31 10.04
C TRP A 73 -1.88 -22.60 8.93
N ASP A 74 -1.83 -23.86 8.48
CA ASP A 74 -1.21 -24.21 7.20
C ASP A 74 -2.21 -23.91 6.08
N SER A 75 -1.99 -22.83 5.34
CA SER A 75 -2.97 -22.28 4.42
C SER A 75 -3.14 -23.16 3.16
N PRO A 76 -4.36 -23.64 2.84
CA PRO A 76 -4.62 -24.36 1.59
C PRO A 76 -4.52 -23.47 0.33
N TYR A 77 -4.37 -22.16 0.54
CA TYR A 77 -4.34 -21.11 -0.48
C TYR A 77 -2.91 -20.71 -0.90
N GLY A 78 -1.90 -21.47 -0.47
CA GLY A 78 -0.51 -21.24 -0.84
C GLY A 78 0.19 -20.21 0.06
N GLU A 79 1.13 -19.47 -0.52
CA GLU A 79 1.97 -18.53 0.25
C GLU A 79 1.22 -17.23 0.56
N CYS A 80 1.40 -16.71 1.78
CA CYS A 80 0.92 -15.38 2.14
C CYS A 80 1.84 -14.32 1.53
N VAL A 81 1.36 -13.57 0.55
CA VAL A 81 2.16 -12.57 -0.19
C VAL A 81 2.03 -11.16 0.37
N ALA A 82 0.92 -10.86 1.07
CA ALA A 82 0.71 -9.54 1.66
C ALA A 82 -0.31 -9.55 2.79
N LYS A 83 -0.11 -8.68 3.77
CA LYS A 83 -1.10 -8.29 4.76
C LYS A 83 -1.75 -6.99 4.29
N VAL A 84 -3.08 -6.95 4.21
CA VAL A 84 -3.80 -5.82 3.62
C VAL A 84 -4.96 -5.37 4.51
N ARG A 85 -5.40 -4.13 4.34
CA ARG A 85 -6.56 -3.57 5.05
C ARG A 85 -7.35 -2.68 4.12
N GLN A 86 -8.68 -2.74 4.20
CA GLN A 86 -9.55 -1.84 3.44
C GLN A 86 -9.72 -0.51 4.18
N LEU A 87 -9.60 0.60 3.44
CA LEU A 87 -9.75 1.97 3.92
C LEU A 87 -11.19 2.49 3.73
N GLY A 88 -11.50 3.61 4.37
CA GLY A 88 -12.83 4.24 4.36
C GLY A 88 -13.33 4.65 2.97
N ASP A 89 -12.42 4.95 2.05
CA ASP A 89 -12.70 5.24 0.65
C ASP A 89 -12.78 3.98 -0.25
N SER A 90 -12.91 2.80 0.35
CA SER A 90 -12.95 1.48 -0.31
C SER A 90 -11.66 1.06 -1.04
N THR A 91 -10.59 1.85 -0.94
CA THR A 91 -9.25 1.44 -1.36
C THR A 91 -8.61 0.50 -0.34
N TRP A 92 -7.43 -0.02 -0.69
CA TRP A 92 -6.69 -0.96 0.13
C TRP A 92 -5.28 -0.43 0.38
N GLU A 93 -4.73 -0.79 1.53
CA GLU A 93 -3.33 -0.55 1.88
C GLU A 93 -2.64 -1.86 2.30
N LYS A 94 -1.33 -1.95 2.07
CA LYS A 94 -0.49 -2.98 2.69
C LYS A 94 -0.21 -2.58 4.14
N VAL A 95 -0.54 -3.47 5.07
CA VAL A 95 -0.21 -3.28 6.49
C VAL A 95 1.24 -3.74 6.68
N LYS A 96 2.16 -2.80 6.86
CA LYS A 96 3.50 -3.13 7.35
C LYS A 96 3.35 -3.65 8.77
N GLU A 97 4.09 -4.71 9.12
CA GLU A 97 4.18 -5.10 10.53
C GLU A 97 4.73 -3.89 11.28
N ASP A 98 3.92 -3.38 12.22
CA ASP A 98 4.33 -2.33 13.14
C ASP A 98 5.46 -2.94 13.97
N GLY A 99 6.70 -2.64 13.57
CA GLY A 99 7.85 -2.89 14.38
C GLY A 99 7.65 -2.09 15.66
N LYS A 100 7.18 -2.76 16.71
CA LYS A 100 7.44 -2.32 18.09
C LYS A 100 8.94 -2.09 18.19
N GLY A 101 9.34 -0.83 18.18
CA GLY A 101 10.69 -0.33 18.45
C GLY A 101 10.57 1.01 19.14
#